data_AF-A0AAD6NZQ9-F1
#
_entry.id   AF-A0AAD6NZQ9-F1
#
_cell.length_a   1.000
_cell.length_b   1.000
_cell.length_c   1.000
_cell.angle_alpha   90.00
_cell.angle_beta   90.00
_cell.angle_gamma   90.00
#
_symmetry.space_group_name_H-M   'P 1'
#
loop_
_entity.id
_entity.type
_entity.pdbx_description
1 polymer ?
#
loop_
_entity_poly.entity_id
_entity_poly.type
_entity_poly.pdbx_seq_one_letter_code
_entity_poly.pdbx_strand_id
1 'polypeptide(L)'
;MCREERCKKHGPVIRFPFRIKGKQPDHCGYPGFDLSCTDRKETLLELPTSVKLYVKKIDYAAEIITANDPEKCLPRQLLNFNLSTSPFKFATWLQLDLDFFNCTSGQRYSYNSLMSCLGVPGYDIYFFPSGSVATYFDLTSCTKMYSLPSVPDELNGRDNILHLNWSRPACRLCGAQGKLCRLKNNTDRIETECYDKPKSNEGIAFLTLSALVFILKLLDYFFS
;
A
#
# COMPACT_ATOMS: atom_id res chain seq x y z
N MET A 1 4.51 -25.10 -2.45
CA MET A 1 4.16 -24.07 -3.44
C MET A 1 3.37 -22.98 -2.75
N CYS A 2 3.84 -21.73 -2.85
CA CYS A 2 3.19 -20.58 -2.21
C CYS A 2 1.95 -20.18 -3.02
N ARG A 3 0.77 -20.28 -2.40
CA ARG A 3 -0.49 -19.90 -3.03
C ARG A 3 -0.75 -18.42 -2.81
N GLU A 4 -1.38 -17.78 -3.80
CA GLU A 4 -1.92 -16.43 -3.63
C GLU A 4 -3.09 -16.45 -2.64
N GLU A 5 -3.18 -15.44 -1.81
CA GLU A 5 -4.18 -15.34 -0.74
C GLU A 5 -4.87 -13.98 -0.74
N ARG A 6 -6.03 -13.90 -0.08
CA ARG A 6 -6.74 -12.65 0.19
C ARG A 6 -7.38 -12.68 1.58
N CYS A 7 -7.50 -11.52 2.21
CA CYS A 7 -8.31 -11.38 3.44
C CYS A 7 -9.82 -11.35 3.12
N LYS A 8 -10.21 -10.71 2.02
CA LYS A 8 -11.59 -10.63 1.52
C LYS A 8 -11.66 -10.82 0.01
N LYS A 9 -12.81 -11.25 -0.51
CA LYS A 9 -13.04 -11.58 -1.94
C LYS A 9 -12.56 -10.48 -2.90
N HIS A 10 -12.84 -9.22 -2.55
CA HIS A 10 -12.48 -8.03 -3.35
C HIS A 10 -11.30 -7.24 -2.75
N GLY A 11 -10.50 -7.86 -1.87
CA GLY A 11 -9.29 -7.26 -1.31
C GLY A 11 -8.08 -7.45 -2.23
N PRO A 12 -6.91 -6.89 -1.89
CA PRO A 12 -5.70 -7.09 -2.68
C PRO A 12 -5.29 -8.57 -2.72
N VAL A 13 -4.71 -9.01 -3.85
CA VAL A 13 -4.01 -10.30 -3.93
C VAL A 13 -2.73 -10.21 -3.12
N ILE A 14 -2.51 -11.18 -2.25
CA ILE A 14 -1.32 -11.28 -1.42
C ILE A 14 -0.49 -12.46 -1.91
N ARG A 15 0.73 -12.15 -2.36
CA ARG A 15 1.74 -13.07 -2.85
C ARG A 15 3.12 -12.49 -2.59
N PHE A 16 4.15 -13.30 -2.80
CA PHE A 16 5.54 -12.89 -2.63
C PHE A 16 5.82 -11.52 -3.30
N PRO A 17 6.47 -10.56 -2.61
CA PRO A 17 7.17 -10.71 -1.33
C PRO A 17 6.28 -10.72 -0.09
N PHE A 18 5.01 -10.36 -0.22
CA PHE A 18 4.07 -10.31 0.90
C PHE A 18 3.55 -11.70 1.27
N ARG A 19 3.25 -11.87 2.55
CA ARG A 19 2.52 -13.03 3.05
C ARG A 19 1.55 -12.65 4.15
N ILE A 20 0.54 -13.48 4.38
CA ILE A 20 -0.34 -13.39 5.54
C ILE A 20 0.27 -14.25 6.67
N LYS A 21 0.70 -13.61 7.75
CA LYS A 21 1.23 -14.29 8.94
C LYS A 21 0.19 -15.25 9.51
N GLY A 22 0.62 -16.48 9.81
CA GLY A 22 -0.25 -17.54 10.34
C GLY A 22 -1.13 -18.25 9.29
N LYS A 23 -1.18 -17.76 8.04
CA LYS A 23 -1.91 -18.42 6.94
C LYS A 23 -0.99 -18.96 5.85
N GLN A 24 0.04 -18.19 5.49
CA GLN A 24 1.06 -18.62 4.52
C GLN A 24 2.36 -19.00 5.26
N PRO A 25 3.06 -20.07 4.83
CA PRO A 25 4.34 -20.46 5.41
C PRO A 25 5.39 -19.34 5.39
N ASP A 26 6.36 -19.38 6.31
CA ASP A 26 7.40 -18.34 6.41
C ASP A 26 8.21 -18.18 5.11
N HIS A 27 8.57 -19.29 4.46
CA HIS A 27 9.30 -19.27 3.19
C HIS A 27 8.52 -18.68 2.00
N CYS A 28 7.23 -18.36 2.19
CA CYS A 28 6.38 -17.74 1.16
C CYS A 28 6.34 -16.21 1.23
N GLY A 29 7.01 -15.59 2.20
CA GLY A 29 7.18 -14.15 2.29
C GLY A 29 8.64 -13.76 2.41
N TYR A 30 8.91 -12.48 2.21
CA TYR A 30 10.21 -11.86 2.46
C TYR A 30 10.21 -11.19 3.84
N PRO A 31 11.31 -11.22 4.61
CA PRO A 31 11.35 -10.56 5.92
C PRO A 31 10.94 -9.08 5.86
N GLY A 32 10.05 -8.68 6.76
CA GLY A 32 9.49 -7.32 6.78
C GLY A 32 8.28 -7.09 5.88
N PHE A 33 7.81 -8.12 5.16
CA PHE A 33 6.61 -8.05 4.28
C PHE A 33 5.42 -8.85 4.83
N ASP A 34 5.38 -9.02 6.14
CA ASP A 34 4.26 -9.69 6.81
C ASP A 34 3.02 -8.77 6.81
N LEU A 35 1.91 -9.33 6.37
CA LEU A 35 0.58 -8.75 6.48
C LEU A 35 -0.26 -9.61 7.42
N SER A 36 -1.35 -9.05 7.92
CA SER A 36 -2.37 -9.79 8.65
C SER A 36 -3.76 -9.47 8.12
N CYS A 37 -4.75 -10.28 8.51
CA CYS A 37 -6.15 -9.99 8.27
C CYS A 37 -6.80 -9.61 9.60
N THR A 38 -7.54 -8.52 9.62
CA THR A 38 -8.37 -8.15 10.79
C THR A 38 -9.62 -9.04 10.86
N ASP A 39 -10.34 -8.99 11.98
CA ASP A 39 -11.63 -9.68 12.15
C ASP A 39 -12.67 -9.24 11.10
N ARG A 40 -12.57 -7.98 10.65
CA ARG A 40 -13.39 -7.42 9.56
C ARG A 40 -12.89 -7.79 8.17
N LYS A 41 -11.91 -8.69 8.08
CA LYS A 41 -11.30 -9.17 6.82
C LYS A 41 -10.61 -8.08 6.00
N GLU A 42 -10.21 -6.97 6.64
CA GLU A 42 -9.33 -5.98 6.01
C GLU A 42 -7.89 -6.47 6.06
N THR A 43 -7.13 -6.19 4.99
CA THR A 43 -5.69 -6.47 4.95
C THR A 43 -4.95 -5.39 5.72
N LEU A 44 -4.16 -5.79 6.69
CA LEU A 44 -3.44 -4.90 7.60
C LEU A 44 -1.94 -5.00 7.36
N LEU A 45 -1.31 -3.85 7.16
CA LEU A 45 0.13 -3.66 7.25
C LEU A 45 0.42 -3.06 8.63
N GLU A 46 1.35 -3.66 9.35
CA GLU A 46 1.91 -3.10 10.57
C GLU A 46 3.35 -2.69 10.29
N LEU A 47 3.61 -1.39 10.39
CA LEU A 47 4.95 -0.82 10.25
C LEU A 47 5.69 -0.95 11.60
N PRO A 48 7.01 -0.62 11.64
CA PRO A 48 7.67 -0.37 12.91
C PRO A 48 6.86 0.64 13.77
N THR A 49 7.17 0.69 15.07
CA THR A 49 6.47 1.56 16.05
C THR A 49 4.96 1.33 16.15
N SER A 50 4.48 0.15 15.73
CA SER A 50 3.08 -0.30 15.83
C SER A 50 2.06 0.55 15.08
N VAL A 51 2.51 1.32 14.08
CA VAL A 51 1.63 2.01 13.15
C VAL A 51 0.91 0.99 12.28
N LYS A 52 -0.42 1.12 12.20
CA LYS A 52 -1.31 0.16 11.52
C LYS A 52 -2.02 0.82 10.36
N LEU A 53 -1.90 0.22 9.17
CA LEU A 53 -2.47 0.74 7.93
C LEU A 53 -3.30 -0.32 7.22
N TYR A 54 -4.47 0.07 6.70
CA TYR A 54 -5.27 -0.80 5.85
C TYR A 54 -4.76 -0.76 4.41
N VAL A 55 -4.35 -1.91 3.90
CA VAL A 55 -3.86 -2.05 2.53
C VAL A 55 -5.04 -2.11 1.56
N LYS A 56 -5.06 -1.18 0.60
CA LYS A 56 -6.08 -1.10 -0.45
C LYS A 56 -5.63 -1.73 -1.75
N LYS A 57 -4.38 -1.51 -2.14
CA LYS A 57 -3.81 -2.05 -3.38
C LYS A 57 -2.35 -2.40 -3.19
N ILE A 58 -1.92 -3.49 -3.81
CA ILE A 58 -0.51 -3.85 -3.96
C ILE A 58 -0.24 -3.92 -5.45
N ASP A 59 0.63 -3.04 -5.95
CA ASP A 59 1.08 -3.03 -7.32
C ASP A 59 2.47 -3.66 -7.40
N TYR A 60 2.52 -4.94 -7.76
CA TYR A 60 3.76 -5.71 -7.83
C TYR A 60 4.66 -5.28 -8.98
N ALA A 61 4.12 -4.64 -10.02
CA ALA A 61 4.90 -4.20 -11.18
C ALA A 61 5.60 -2.86 -10.88
N ALA A 62 4.88 -1.95 -10.22
CA ALA A 62 5.42 -0.68 -9.76
C ALA A 62 6.19 -0.79 -8.43
N GLU A 63 6.04 -1.90 -7.72
CA GLU A 63 6.56 -2.11 -6.35
C GLU A 63 6.02 -1.06 -5.37
N ILE A 64 4.72 -0.77 -5.45
CA ILE A 64 4.00 0.22 -4.63
C ILE A 64 2.86 -0.44 -3.86
N ILE A 65 2.76 -0.12 -2.58
CA ILE A 65 1.62 -0.45 -1.71
C ILE A 65 0.85 0.82 -1.41
N THR A 66 -0.46 0.77 -1.65
CA THR A 66 -1.40 1.85 -1.33
C THR A 66 -2.15 1.45 -0.08
N ALA A 67 -2.02 2.25 0.97
CA ALA A 67 -2.65 2.00 2.25
C ALA A 67 -3.30 3.26 2.80
N ASN A 68 -4.18 3.13 3.78
CA ASN A 68 -4.80 4.26 4.45
C ASN A 68 -4.82 4.02 5.97
N ASP A 69 -4.83 5.09 6.72
CA ASP A 69 -5.04 5.01 8.17
C ASP A 69 -6.46 4.51 8.49
N PRO A 70 -6.63 3.47 9.34
CA PRO A 70 -7.92 3.02 9.84
C PRO A 70 -8.76 4.10 10.50
N GLU A 71 -8.12 5.05 11.21
CA GLU A 71 -8.81 6.16 11.91
C GLU A 71 -9.15 7.33 10.98
N LYS A 72 -8.75 7.26 9.70
CA LYS A 72 -8.89 8.34 8.73
C LYS A 72 -8.18 9.64 9.12
N CYS A 73 -7.08 9.51 9.85
CA CYS A 73 -6.23 10.60 10.30
C CYS A 73 -4.75 10.24 10.18
N LEU A 74 -4.30 9.94 8.96
CA LEU A 74 -2.91 9.59 8.66
C LEU A 74 -1.86 10.58 9.24
N PRO A 75 -2.09 11.90 9.26
CA PRO A 75 -1.17 12.84 9.90
C PRO A 75 -0.93 12.58 11.39
N ARG A 76 -1.95 12.09 12.11
CA ARG A 76 -1.79 11.66 13.50
C ARG A 76 -0.85 10.47 13.62
N GLN A 77 -0.99 9.51 12.71
CA GLN A 77 -0.13 8.33 12.69
C GLN A 77 1.33 8.71 12.37
N LEU A 78 1.55 9.68 11.48
CA LEU A 78 2.89 10.09 11.02
C LEU A 78 3.82 10.62 12.09
N LEU A 79 3.29 11.13 13.20
CA LEU A 79 4.09 11.43 14.40
C LEU A 79 4.87 10.22 14.90
N ASN A 80 4.32 9.02 14.69
CA ASN A 80 4.90 7.77 15.11
C ASN A 80 5.54 7.01 13.95
N PHE A 81 5.58 7.55 12.72
CA PHE A 81 6.15 6.82 11.59
C PHE A 81 7.66 6.70 11.74
N ASN A 82 8.15 5.48 11.73
CA ASN A 82 9.56 5.20 11.55
C ASN A 82 9.73 4.12 10.48
N LEU A 83 10.20 4.54 9.30
CA LEU A 83 10.47 3.65 8.18
C LEU A 83 11.93 3.18 8.12
N SER A 84 12.80 3.63 9.02
CA SER A 84 14.25 3.32 8.97
C SER A 84 14.55 1.82 9.09
N THR A 85 13.72 1.09 9.83
CA THR A 85 13.82 -0.37 10.03
C THR A 85 12.84 -1.15 9.15
N SER A 86 12.14 -0.47 8.25
CA SER A 86 11.17 -1.03 7.32
C SER A 86 11.79 -1.24 5.94
N PRO A 87 11.35 -2.24 5.15
CA PRO A 87 11.72 -2.31 3.73
C PRO A 87 11.06 -1.22 2.87
N PHE A 88 10.10 -0.48 3.43
CA PHE A 88 9.30 0.52 2.74
C PHE A 88 9.92 1.92 2.81
N LYS A 89 9.70 2.72 1.76
CA LYS A 89 9.93 4.18 1.76
C LYS A 89 8.70 4.87 1.21
N PHE A 90 8.60 6.19 1.41
CA PHE A 90 7.59 6.97 0.70
C PHE A 90 7.81 6.86 -0.81
N ALA A 91 6.72 6.60 -1.55
CA ALA A 91 6.79 6.42 -2.99
C ALA A 91 7.10 7.73 -3.73
N THR A 92 6.69 8.87 -3.16
CA THR A 92 7.01 10.20 -3.67
C THR A 92 8.41 10.65 -3.24
N TRP A 93 9.10 11.30 -4.17
CA TRP A 93 10.36 11.99 -3.92
C TRP A 93 10.16 13.38 -3.30
N LEU A 94 8.96 13.95 -3.47
CA LEU A 94 8.64 15.27 -2.94
C LEU A 94 8.22 15.13 -1.48
N GLN A 95 9.16 15.44 -0.61
CA GLN A 95 9.00 15.43 0.83
C GLN A 95 9.26 16.84 1.37
N LEU A 96 8.37 17.29 2.25
CA LEU A 96 8.37 18.63 2.80
C LEU A 96 8.40 18.56 4.32
N ASP A 97 9.06 19.52 4.93
CA ASP A 97 8.95 19.74 6.36
C ASP A 97 7.66 20.54 6.61
N LEU A 98 6.78 20.02 7.47
CA LEU A 98 5.49 20.62 7.76
C LEU A 98 5.43 21.09 9.22
N ASP A 99 4.96 22.32 9.41
CA ASP A 99 4.67 22.88 10.72
C ASP A 99 3.16 22.85 10.96
N PHE A 100 2.77 22.31 12.12
CA PHE A 100 1.37 22.22 12.55
C PHE A 100 1.07 23.30 13.60
N PHE A 101 -0.07 23.95 13.46
CA PHE A 101 -0.51 25.06 14.30
C PHE A 101 -1.91 24.80 14.83
N ASN A 102 -2.10 25.09 16.11
CA ASN A 102 -3.40 25.10 16.76
C ASN A 102 -3.93 26.52 16.79
N CYS A 103 -5.04 26.78 16.11
CA CYS A 103 -5.63 28.09 15.96
C CYS A 103 -7.04 28.14 16.56
N THR A 104 -7.46 29.29 17.10
CA THR A 104 -8.87 29.48 17.50
C THR A 104 -9.79 29.33 16.30
N SER A 105 -10.90 28.59 16.48
CA SER A 105 -11.82 28.29 15.38
C SER A 105 -12.53 29.54 14.84
N GLY A 106 -12.81 29.54 13.53
CA GLY A 106 -13.43 30.67 12.81
C GLY A 106 -12.46 31.50 11.97
N GLN A 107 -11.15 31.27 12.11
CA GLN A 107 -10.14 31.82 11.22
C GLN A 107 -10.14 31.06 9.88
N ARG A 108 -10.05 31.78 8.76
CA ARG A 108 -10.04 31.20 7.40
C ARG A 108 -8.71 31.49 6.72
N TYR A 109 -7.70 30.63 6.93
CA TYR A 109 -6.41 30.75 6.24
C TYR A 109 -6.46 30.13 4.84
N SER A 110 -6.70 28.82 4.77
CA SER A 110 -6.82 28.08 3.51
C SER A 110 -7.54 26.75 3.75
N TYR A 111 -8.52 26.41 2.90
CA TYR A 111 -9.25 25.14 2.99
C TYR A 111 -8.35 23.91 2.78
N ASN A 112 -7.26 24.06 2.03
CA ASN A 112 -6.32 22.96 1.78
C ASN A 112 -5.35 22.74 2.95
N SER A 113 -5.21 23.71 3.86
CA SER A 113 -4.29 23.65 4.99
C SER A 113 -4.95 23.17 6.28
N LEU A 114 -6.28 22.93 6.27
CA LEU A 114 -7.03 22.51 7.44
C LEU A 114 -6.91 20.99 7.66
N MET A 115 -6.47 20.59 8.85
CA MET A 115 -6.39 19.20 9.29
C MET A 115 -7.57 18.83 10.17
N SER A 116 -8.71 18.56 9.53
CA SER A 116 -9.99 18.35 10.22
C SER A 116 -9.99 17.18 11.22
N CYS A 117 -9.22 16.12 10.96
CA CYS A 117 -9.18 14.94 11.83
C CYS A 117 -8.41 15.15 13.14
N LEU A 118 -7.62 16.22 13.25
CA LEU A 118 -6.92 16.62 14.48
C LEU A 118 -7.64 17.75 15.24
N GLY A 119 -8.67 18.35 14.64
CA GLY A 119 -9.44 19.43 15.23
C GLY A 119 -10.19 18.99 16.48
N VAL A 120 -10.34 19.91 17.43
CA VAL A 120 -11.13 19.72 18.65
C VAL A 120 -12.12 20.90 18.77
N PRO A 121 -13.23 20.77 19.52
CA PRO A 121 -14.18 21.88 19.65
C PRO A 121 -13.50 23.19 20.09
N GLY A 122 -13.71 24.25 19.31
CA GLY A 122 -13.12 25.58 19.56
C GLY A 122 -11.74 25.82 18.92
N TYR A 123 -11.12 24.79 18.33
CA TYR A 123 -9.78 24.87 17.77
C TYR A 123 -9.64 24.14 16.43
N ASP A 124 -9.04 24.83 15.47
CA ASP A 124 -8.75 24.31 14.14
C ASP A 124 -7.25 24.09 13.98
N ILE A 125 -6.86 22.92 13.48
CA ILE A 125 -5.46 22.58 13.23
C ILE A 125 -5.12 22.88 11.79
N TYR A 126 -4.10 23.72 11.59
CA TYR A 126 -3.58 24.05 10.27
C TYR A 126 -2.17 23.52 10.09
N PHE A 127 -1.80 23.16 8.86
CA PHE A 127 -0.43 22.79 8.51
C PHE A 127 0.09 23.64 7.36
N PHE A 128 1.39 23.95 7.41
CA PHE A 128 2.07 24.76 6.40
C PHE A 128 3.50 24.24 6.16
N PRO A 129 4.06 24.40 4.94
CA PRO A 129 5.47 24.14 4.72
C PRO A 129 6.34 24.99 5.66
N SER A 130 7.28 24.34 6.33
CA SER A 130 8.18 24.99 7.28
C SER A 130 8.94 26.13 6.59
N GLY A 131 9.02 27.29 7.24
CA GLY A 131 9.64 28.51 6.69
C GLY A 131 8.78 29.37 5.75
N SER A 132 7.60 28.90 5.31
CA SER A 132 6.69 29.68 4.45
C SER A 132 5.59 30.43 5.21
N VAL A 133 5.46 30.21 6.52
CA VAL A 133 4.25 30.60 7.27
C VAL A 133 4.20 32.09 7.62
N ALA A 134 5.35 32.68 7.99
CA ALA A 134 5.41 34.04 8.54
C ALA A 134 5.17 35.15 7.50
N THR A 135 5.32 34.84 6.21
CA THR A 135 5.20 35.83 5.13
C THR A 135 3.79 35.95 4.55
N TYR A 136 2.92 34.97 4.75
CA TYR A 136 1.61 34.90 4.07
C TYR A 136 0.39 34.79 5.00
N PHE A 137 0.57 34.42 6.27
CA PHE A 137 -0.55 34.15 7.18
C PHE A 137 -0.41 34.92 8.50
N ASP A 138 -1.49 35.54 8.95
CA ASP A 138 -1.59 36.12 10.28
C ASP A 138 -1.80 35.02 11.32
N LEU A 139 -0.73 34.57 11.97
CA LEU A 139 -0.77 33.52 12.99
C LEU A 139 -1.03 34.05 14.40
N THR A 140 -1.50 35.29 14.58
CA THR A 140 -1.72 35.88 15.92
C THR A 140 -2.67 35.06 16.80
N SER A 141 -3.63 34.35 16.18
CA SER A 141 -4.57 33.48 16.87
C SER A 141 -4.12 32.01 16.93
N CYS A 142 -2.85 31.72 16.63
CA CYS A 142 -2.33 30.37 16.45
C CYS A 142 -1.08 30.10 17.30
N THR A 143 -0.96 28.86 17.78
CA THR A 143 0.23 28.37 18.49
C THR A 143 0.83 27.20 17.73
N LYS A 144 2.14 27.25 17.44
CA LYS A 144 2.86 26.13 16.82
C LYS A 144 2.85 24.93 17.77
N MET A 145 2.41 23.78 17.27
CA MET A 145 2.33 22.53 18.04
C MET A 145 3.61 21.71 17.90
N TYR A 146 3.97 21.37 16.67
CA TYR A 146 5.12 20.53 16.34
C TYR A 146 5.49 20.69 14.86
N SER A 147 6.66 20.16 14.50
CA SER A 147 7.13 20.05 13.13
C SER A 147 7.32 18.59 12.76
N LEU A 148 6.89 18.20 11.57
CA LEU A 148 7.14 16.88 11.00
C LEU A 148 8.11 17.03 9.82
N PRO A 149 9.30 16.40 9.87
CA PRO A 149 10.25 16.49 8.77
C PRO A 149 9.96 15.45 7.68
N SER A 150 10.34 15.79 6.44
CA SER A 150 10.39 14.85 5.30
C SER A 150 9.08 14.09 5.05
N VAL A 151 7.98 14.82 5.10
CA VAL A 151 6.64 14.29 4.99
C VAL A 151 6.19 14.30 3.52
N PRO A 152 5.54 13.24 2.99
CA PRO A 152 5.07 13.25 1.61
C PRO A 152 4.02 14.33 1.38
N ASP A 153 4.16 15.08 0.28
CA ASP A 153 3.21 16.17 -0.10
C ASP A 153 1.77 15.67 -0.33
N GLU A 154 1.61 14.37 -0.58
CA GLU A 154 0.33 13.66 -0.75
C GLU A 154 -0.58 13.71 0.50
N LEU A 155 -0.09 14.17 1.64
CA LEU A 155 -0.87 14.35 2.86
C LEU A 155 -1.76 15.58 2.89
N ASN A 156 -2.13 16.08 1.72
CA ASN A 156 -3.03 17.20 1.56
C ASN A 156 -4.49 16.81 1.93
N GLY A 157 -4.69 16.36 3.19
CA GLY A 157 -5.89 16.20 4.00
C GLY A 157 -7.05 15.35 3.48
N ARG A 158 -7.24 15.21 2.17
CA ARG A 158 -8.50 14.77 1.57
C ARG A 158 -8.59 13.27 1.38
N ASP A 159 -7.52 12.66 0.88
CA ASP A 159 -7.62 11.29 0.40
C ASP A 159 -7.21 10.26 1.46
N ASN A 160 -6.49 10.67 2.52
CA ASN A 160 -6.00 9.79 3.60
C ASN A 160 -5.30 8.52 3.06
N ILE A 161 -4.68 8.65 1.89
CA ILE A 161 -3.96 7.58 1.20
C ILE A 161 -2.46 7.81 1.41
N LEU A 162 -1.77 6.72 1.66
CA LEU A 162 -0.32 6.65 1.71
C LEU A 162 0.18 5.71 0.62
N HIS A 163 1.11 6.20 -0.18
CA HIS A 163 1.88 5.40 -1.11
C HIS A 163 3.26 5.10 -0.54
N LEU A 164 3.53 3.81 -0.34
CA LEU A 164 4.86 3.32 0.03
C LEU A 164 5.41 2.46 -1.11
N ASN A 165 6.71 2.58 -1.40
CA ASN A 165 7.39 1.71 -2.33
C ASN A 165 8.35 0.77 -1.59
N TRP A 166 8.79 -0.29 -2.27
CA TRP A 166 9.91 -1.11 -1.82
C TRP A 166 10.86 -1.38 -3.01
N SER A 167 12.13 -1.64 -2.71
CA SER A 167 13.15 -1.95 -3.73
C SER A 167 13.77 -3.35 -3.56
N ARG A 168 13.62 -3.94 -2.38
CA ARG A 168 14.03 -5.31 -2.09
C ARG A 168 12.85 -6.08 -1.51
N PRO A 169 12.64 -7.34 -1.92
CA PRO A 169 13.42 -8.07 -2.93
C PRO A 169 13.19 -7.51 -4.34
N ALA A 170 14.20 -7.62 -5.20
CA ALA A 170 14.20 -7.07 -6.57
C ALA A 170 13.38 -7.94 -7.54
N CYS A 171 12.08 -8.05 -7.29
CA CYS A 171 11.18 -8.92 -8.04
C CYS A 171 10.71 -8.31 -9.37
N ARG A 172 10.88 -7.00 -9.56
CA ARG A 172 10.52 -6.29 -10.80
C ARG A 172 11.09 -6.95 -12.07
N LEU A 173 12.33 -7.46 -12.01
CA LEU A 173 12.98 -8.14 -13.13
C LEU A 173 12.24 -9.44 -13.53
N CYS A 174 11.82 -10.24 -12.55
CA CYS A 174 11.04 -11.45 -12.81
C CYS A 174 9.69 -11.10 -13.46
N GLY A 175 9.03 -10.06 -12.96
CA GLY A 175 7.75 -9.59 -13.50
C GLY A 175 7.86 -9.16 -14.98
N ALA A 176 8.93 -8.44 -15.34
CA ALA A 176 9.21 -8.03 -16.71
C ALA A 176 9.45 -9.23 -17.66
N GLN A 177 9.96 -10.35 -17.14
CA GLN A 177 10.13 -11.60 -17.87
C GLN A 177 8.84 -12.46 -17.91
N GLY A 178 7.73 -11.98 -17.32
CA GLY A 178 6.51 -12.75 -17.19
C GLY A 178 6.57 -13.87 -16.15
N LYS A 179 7.64 -13.93 -15.33
CA LYS A 179 7.91 -14.94 -14.31
C LYS A 179 7.41 -14.51 -12.93
N LEU A 180 7.41 -15.45 -11.98
CA LEU A 180 7.16 -15.21 -10.57
C LEU A 180 8.48 -15.12 -9.80
N CYS A 181 8.45 -14.47 -8.64
CA CYS A 181 9.60 -14.25 -7.77
C CYS A 181 9.41 -15.06 -6.48
N ARG A 182 10.47 -15.66 -5.95
CA ARG A 182 10.46 -16.37 -4.65
C ARG A 182 11.81 -16.27 -3.96
N LEU A 183 11.85 -16.64 -2.67
CA LEU A 183 13.11 -16.89 -1.97
C LEU A 183 13.83 -18.09 -2.58
N LYS A 184 15.15 -17.97 -2.69
CA LYS A 184 16.05 -19.06 -3.08
C LYS A 184 16.25 -19.99 -1.88
N ASN A 185 16.23 -21.30 -2.12
CA ASN A 185 16.49 -22.29 -1.08
C ASN A 185 18.01 -22.41 -0.82
N ASN A 186 18.40 -22.69 0.43
CA ASN A 186 19.76 -23.03 0.84
C ASN A 186 20.84 -22.00 0.50
N THR A 187 20.66 -20.76 0.94
CA THR A 187 21.72 -19.76 0.94
C THR A 187 21.84 -19.16 2.33
N ASP A 188 23.06 -18.96 2.82
CA ASP A 188 23.35 -18.21 4.07
C ASP A 188 22.88 -16.75 3.99
N ARG A 189 22.54 -16.29 2.77
CA ARG A 189 22.04 -14.96 2.44
C ARG A 189 20.59 -15.04 1.98
N ILE A 190 19.83 -13.98 2.26
CA ILE A 190 18.45 -13.84 1.81
C ILE A 190 18.47 -13.40 0.34
N GLU A 191 18.36 -14.38 -0.57
CA GLU A 191 18.36 -14.18 -2.02
C GLU A 191 17.01 -14.55 -2.64
N THR A 192 16.73 -13.99 -3.82
CA THR A 192 15.50 -14.29 -4.58
C THR A 192 15.82 -14.79 -5.98
N GLU A 193 14.95 -15.63 -6.51
CA GLU A 193 15.05 -16.17 -7.86
C GLU A 193 13.72 -16.07 -8.63
N CYS A 194 13.82 -16.05 -9.96
CA CYS A 194 12.67 -16.08 -10.85
C CYS A 194 12.30 -17.52 -11.22
N TYR A 195 11.02 -17.83 -11.25
CA TYR A 195 10.51 -19.13 -11.68
C TYR A 195 9.28 -18.98 -12.57
N ASP A 196 9.05 -19.96 -13.43
CA ASP A 196 7.95 -19.89 -14.39
C ASP A 196 6.60 -19.99 -13.70
N LYS A 197 5.62 -19.22 -14.20
CA LYS A 197 4.24 -19.32 -13.75
C LYS A 197 3.74 -20.75 -13.99
N PRO A 198 3.03 -21.36 -13.03
CA PRO A 198 2.34 -22.61 -13.28
C PRO A 198 1.43 -22.44 -14.50
N LYS A 199 1.46 -23.38 -15.45
CA LYS A 199 0.54 -23.38 -16.59
C LYS A 199 -0.89 -23.43 -16.04
N SER A 200 -1.70 -22.40 -16.29
CA SER A 200 -3.13 -22.48 -15.99
C SER A 200 -3.78 -23.39 -17.02
N ASN A 201 -4.56 -24.38 -16.56
CA ASN A 201 -5.33 -25.26 -17.45
C ASN A 201 -6.52 -24.53 -18.12
N GLU A 202 -6.71 -23.23 -17.88
CA GLU A 202 -7.81 -22.44 -18.44
C GLU A 202 -7.75 -22.39 -19.97
N GLY A 203 -6.55 -22.36 -20.57
CA GLY A 203 -6.39 -22.44 -22.03
C GLY A 203 -6.79 -23.79 -22.62
N ILE A 204 -6.68 -24.88 -21.85
CA ILE A 204 -7.08 -26.23 -22.30
C ILE A 204 -8.61 -26.34 -22.32
N ALA A 205 -9.31 -25.75 -21.34
CA ALA A 205 -10.77 -25.76 -21.28
C ALA A 205 -11.43 -25.01 -22.44
N PHE A 206 -10.84 -23.88 -22.88
CA PHE A 206 -11.34 -23.15 -24.05
C PHE A 206 -11.13 -23.91 -25.37
N LEU A 207 -9.98 -24.59 -25.52
CA LEU A 207 -9.71 -25.42 -26.69
C LEU A 207 -10.65 -26.63 -26.77
N THR A 208 -10.92 -27.31 -25.64
CA THR A 208 -11.85 -28.45 -25.62
C THR A 208 -13.28 -28.05 -25.92
N LEU A 209 -13.77 -26.93 -25.37
CA LEU A 209 -15.10 -26.38 -25.68
C LEU A 209 -15.23 -26.02 -27.16
N SER A 210 -14.22 -25.35 -27.73
CA SER A 210 -14.25 -24.99 -29.15
C SER A 210 -14.23 -26.20 -30.09
N ALA A 211 -13.44 -27.24 -29.77
CA ALA A 211 -13.40 -28.49 -30.53
C ALA A 211 -14.72 -29.28 -30.43
N LEU A 212 -15.33 -29.35 -29.25
CA LEU A 212 -16.63 -29.99 -29.03
C LEU A 212 -17.74 -29.32 -29.86
N VAL A 213 -17.79 -27.98 -29.88
CA VAL A 213 -18.76 -27.24 -30.70
C VAL A 213 -18.53 -27.48 -32.20
N PHE A 214 -17.27 -27.59 -32.63
CA PHE A 214 -16.94 -27.86 -34.03
C PHE A 214 -17.33 -29.28 -34.45
N ILE A 215 -17.10 -30.28 -33.58
CA ILE A 215 -17.48 -31.68 -33.82
C ILE A 215 -19.01 -31.82 -33.86
N LEU A 216 -19.75 -31.19 -32.95
CA LEU A 216 -21.21 -31.21 -32.96
C LEU A 216 -21.77 -30.59 -34.24
N LYS A 217 -21.24 -29.44 -34.67
CA LYS A 217 -21.62 -28.82 -35.95
C LYS A 217 -21.31 -29.68 -37.17
N LEU A 218 -20.21 -30.44 -37.15
CA LEU A 218 -19.88 -31.39 -38.22
C LEU A 218 -20.84 -32.58 -38.23
N LEU A 219 -21.21 -33.12 -37.06
CA LEU A 219 -22.20 -34.19 -36.97
C LEU A 219 -23.57 -33.74 -37.47
N ASP A 220 -24.02 -32.54 -37.12
CA ASP A 220 -25.28 -31.98 -37.64
C ASP A 220 -25.27 -31.82 -39.17
N TYR A 221 -24.11 -31.57 -39.78
CA TYR A 221 -23.96 -31.45 -41.23
C TYR A 221 -23.98 -32.81 -41.96
N PHE A 222 -23.55 -33.90 -41.32
CA PHE A 222 -23.52 -35.23 -41.92
C PHE A 222 -24.82 -36.02 -41.77
N PHE A 223 -25.71 -35.62 -40.86
CA PHE A 223 -26.99 -36.29 -40.57
C PHE A 223 -28.23 -35.52 -41.03
N SER A 224 -28.07 -34.44 -41.83
CA SER A 224 -29.16 -33.72 -42.51
C SER A 224 -29.12 -33.93 -44.01
#